data_AF-A0A6A3HVG9-F1
#
_entry.id   AF-A0A6A3HVG9-F1
#
_cell.length_a   1.000
_cell.length_b   1.000
_cell.length_c   1.000
_cell.angle_alpha   90.00
_cell.angle_beta   90.00
_cell.angle_gamma   90.00
#
_symmetry.space_group_name_H-M   'P 1'
#
loop_
_entity.id
_entity.type
_entity.pdbx_description
1 polymer ?
#
loop_
_entity_poly.entity_id
_entity_poly.type
_entity_poly.pdbx_seq_one_letter_code
_entity_poly.pdbx_strand_id
1 'polypeptide(L)'
;MCQVHPLWGTPAATCLASNDPKATPETLELLAKYPENVCTDLILPGSLEGSPTQATMDPCKGTLYRQCVDPSGVESMCYNARFMGIACDTNPFPIRMRRLQIARGVGDPCDPEYEAWLGCK
;
A
#
# COMPACT_ATOMS: atom_id res chain seq x y z
N MET A 1 -19.38 -2.14 -2.77
CA MET A 1 -19.15 -1.78 -1.36
C MET A 1 -20.42 -1.15 -0.79
N CYS A 2 -21.29 -1.94 -0.14
CA CYS A 2 -22.51 -1.44 0.51
C CYS A 2 -22.71 -2.06 1.90
N GLN A 3 -21.75 -2.85 2.37
CA GLN A 3 -21.81 -3.57 3.64
C GLN A 3 -21.14 -2.76 4.74
N VAL A 4 -21.29 -3.21 5.99
CA VAL A 4 -20.65 -2.56 7.14
C VAL A 4 -19.13 -2.57 6.97
N HIS A 5 -18.49 -1.43 7.18
CA HIS A 5 -17.03 -1.34 7.13
C HIS A 5 -16.42 -2.09 8.33
N PRO A 6 -15.55 -3.11 8.13
CA PRO A 6 -15.12 -4.00 9.21
C PRO A 6 -14.25 -3.31 10.27
N LEU A 7 -13.47 -2.28 9.89
CA LEU A 7 -12.62 -1.53 10.83
C LEU A 7 -13.35 -0.38 11.55
N TRP A 8 -14.07 0.46 10.81
CA TRP A 8 -14.68 1.68 11.35
C TRP A 8 -16.13 1.52 11.78
N GLY A 9 -16.73 0.34 11.55
CA GLY A 9 -18.14 0.09 11.86
C GLY A 9 -19.10 0.99 11.09
N THR A 10 -18.66 1.60 9.98
CA THR A 10 -19.51 2.44 9.15
C THR A 10 -20.69 1.60 8.67
N PRO A 11 -21.94 2.03 8.91
CA PRO A 11 -23.09 1.20 8.61
C PRO A 11 -23.20 0.91 7.12
N ALA A 12 -23.84 -0.21 6.79
CA ALA A 12 -24.17 -0.57 5.43
C ALA A 12 -24.94 0.58 4.74
N ALA A 13 -24.57 0.89 3.50
CA ALA A 13 -25.29 1.90 2.72
C ALA A 13 -26.72 1.40 2.46
N THR A 14 -27.71 2.27 2.67
CA THR A 14 -29.10 1.94 2.30
C THR A 14 -29.26 2.13 0.79
N CYS A 15 -29.92 1.17 0.13
CA CYS A 15 -30.19 1.27 -1.30
C CYS A 15 -31.07 2.50 -1.58
N LEU A 16 -30.71 3.27 -2.62
CA LEU A 16 -31.55 4.32 -3.16
C LEU A 16 -32.86 3.72 -3.70
N ALA A 17 -33.98 4.38 -3.45
CA ALA A 17 -35.26 4.05 -4.03
C ALA A 17 -35.27 4.35 -5.54
N SER A 18 -36.15 3.69 -6.30
CA SER A 18 -36.24 3.86 -7.76
C SER A 18 -36.51 5.30 -8.20
N ASN A 19 -37.10 6.11 -7.32
CA ASN A 19 -37.46 7.50 -7.57
C ASN A 19 -36.42 8.50 -7.06
N ASP A 20 -35.35 8.03 -6.41
CA ASP A 20 -34.28 8.91 -5.95
C ASP A 20 -33.49 9.45 -7.15
N PRO A 21 -33.01 10.71 -7.06
CA PRO A 21 -32.19 11.29 -8.11
C PRO A 21 -30.92 10.44 -8.33
N LYS A 22 -30.76 9.96 -9.57
CA LYS A 22 -29.59 9.20 -9.99
C LYS A 22 -28.43 10.15 -10.32
N ALA A 23 -27.22 9.59 -10.30
CA ALA A 23 -26.03 10.31 -10.75
C ALA A 23 -26.24 10.88 -12.16
N THR A 24 -25.78 12.12 -12.38
CA THR A 24 -25.89 12.77 -13.69
C THR A 24 -25.03 12.06 -14.74
N PRO A 25 -25.31 12.21 -16.04
CA PRO A 25 -24.49 11.61 -17.09
C PRO A 25 -23.00 11.94 -16.96
N GLU A 26 -22.67 13.18 -16.59
CA GLU A 26 -21.28 13.64 -16.42
C GLU A 26 -20.61 12.93 -15.25
N THR A 27 -21.35 12.66 -14.19
CA THR A 27 -20.86 11.87 -13.05
C THR A 27 -20.58 10.44 -13.49
N LEU A 28 -21.47 9.83 -14.26
CA LEU A 28 -21.29 8.46 -14.77
C LEU A 28 -20.06 8.34 -15.69
N GLU A 29 -19.83 9.34 -16.56
CA GLU A 29 -18.64 9.40 -17.41
C GLU A 29 -17.35 9.50 -16.58
N LEU A 30 -17.36 10.29 -15.51
CA LEU A 30 -16.20 10.41 -14.62
C LEU A 30 -15.91 9.08 -13.90
N LEU A 31 -16.94 8.38 -13.44
CA LEU A 31 -16.79 7.07 -12.82
C LEU A 31 -16.22 6.05 -13.82
N ALA A 32 -16.68 6.08 -15.07
CA ALA A 32 -16.19 5.21 -16.14
C ALA A 32 -14.72 5.50 -16.51
N LYS A 33 -14.25 6.73 -16.31
CA LYS A 33 -12.84 7.12 -16.56
C LYS A 33 -11.88 6.56 -15.51
N TYR A 34 -12.33 6.32 -14.28
CA TYR A 34 -11.48 5.90 -13.16
C TYR A 34 -12.00 4.61 -12.48
N PRO A 35 -12.21 3.51 -13.23
CA PRO A 35 -12.81 2.29 -12.68
C PRO A 35 -11.99 1.68 -11.55
N GLU A 36 -10.66 1.85 -11.57
CA GLU A 36 -9.75 1.32 -10.54
C GLU A 36 -9.76 2.11 -9.21
N ASN A 37 -10.42 3.27 -9.18
CA ASN A 37 -10.49 4.11 -7.97
C ASN A 37 -11.93 4.28 -7.46
N VAL A 38 -12.91 3.71 -8.16
CA VAL A 38 -14.33 3.83 -7.85
C VAL A 38 -14.84 2.50 -7.34
N CYS A 39 -15.44 2.50 -6.14
CA CYS A 39 -16.09 1.33 -5.54
C CYS A 39 -15.20 0.07 -5.49
N THR A 40 -13.88 0.24 -5.43
CA THR A 40 -12.92 -0.87 -5.33
C THR A 40 -12.93 -1.50 -3.95
N ASP A 41 -12.27 -2.65 -3.78
CA ASP A 41 -12.19 -3.26 -2.45
C ASP A 41 -11.52 -2.33 -1.44
N LEU A 42 -11.92 -2.50 -0.18
CA LEU A 42 -11.32 -1.75 0.92
C LEU A 42 -9.83 -2.06 0.98
N ILE A 43 -9.00 -1.05 0.73
CA ILE A 43 -7.58 -1.09 1.10
C ILE A 43 -7.55 -1.02 2.63
N LEU A 44 -7.61 -2.17 3.28
CA LEU A 44 -7.43 -2.27 4.72
C LEU A 44 -5.93 -2.05 5.00
N PRO A 45 -5.54 -0.99 5.73
CA PRO A 45 -4.14 -0.75 6.06
C PRO A 45 -3.56 -1.99 6.73
N GLY A 46 -2.53 -2.56 6.10
CA GLY A 46 -1.91 -3.86 6.35
C GLY A 46 -2.81 -5.09 6.41
N SER A 47 -3.70 -5.18 5.42
CA SER A 47 -4.03 -6.46 4.81
C SER A 47 -2.87 -7.09 4.04
N LEU A 48 -1.94 -6.28 3.50
CA LEU A 48 -0.75 -6.75 2.79
C LEU A 48 0.40 -7.04 3.76
N GLU A 49 0.55 -6.19 4.79
CA GLU A 49 1.61 -6.31 5.79
C GLU A 49 1.18 -7.17 6.98
N GLY A 50 1.75 -8.38 7.07
CA GLY A 50 1.61 -9.27 8.22
C GLY A 50 2.33 -8.73 9.47
N SER A 51 2.11 -9.40 10.61
CA SER A 51 2.90 -9.10 11.81
C SER A 51 4.35 -9.55 11.61
N PRO A 52 5.36 -8.75 12.01
CA PRO A 52 6.76 -9.15 11.93
C PRO A 52 7.00 -10.46 12.68
N THR A 53 7.65 -11.40 12.00
CA THR A 53 8.16 -12.64 12.58
C THR A 53 9.68 -12.63 12.52
N GLN A 54 10.33 -13.46 13.35
CA GLN A 54 11.79 -13.62 13.30
C GLN A 54 12.28 -13.92 11.87
N ALA A 55 11.61 -14.87 11.19
CA ALA A 55 11.95 -15.26 9.81
C ALA A 55 11.86 -14.09 8.81
N THR A 56 10.91 -13.18 8.98
CA THR A 56 10.78 -11.99 8.12
C THR A 56 11.74 -10.86 8.53
N MET A 57 12.20 -10.81 9.78
CA MET A 57 13.08 -9.76 10.29
C MET A 57 14.58 -10.08 10.10
N ASP A 58 14.96 -11.36 10.21
CA ASP A 58 16.35 -11.82 10.08
C ASP A 58 17.04 -11.35 8.79
N PRO A 59 16.39 -11.40 7.61
CA PRO A 59 17.00 -10.90 6.38
C PRO A 59 17.30 -9.40 6.43
N CYS A 60 16.56 -8.62 7.22
CA CYS A 60 16.71 -7.18 7.23
C CYS A 60 17.85 -6.69 8.11
N LYS A 61 18.26 -7.46 9.12
CA LYS A 61 19.33 -7.07 10.08
C LYS A 61 19.14 -5.67 10.69
N GLY A 62 17.88 -5.21 10.79
CA GLY A 62 17.55 -3.88 11.29
C GLY A 62 17.79 -2.72 10.30
N THR A 63 18.08 -3.01 9.03
CA THR A 63 18.33 -2.00 8.00
C THR A 63 17.07 -1.75 7.16
N LEU A 64 16.62 -0.49 7.10
CA LEU A 64 15.51 -0.08 6.23
C LEU A 64 15.92 -0.08 4.75
N TYR A 65 14.94 -0.25 3.87
CA TYR A 65 15.04 -0.11 2.40
C TYR A 65 15.95 -1.11 1.69
N ARG A 66 16.60 -2.01 2.43
CA ARG A 66 17.32 -3.16 1.90
C ARG A 66 16.39 -4.08 1.10
N GLN A 67 16.83 -4.53 -0.08
CA GLN A 67 16.12 -5.57 -0.81
C GLN A 67 16.17 -6.90 -0.04
N CYS A 68 15.04 -7.58 0.06
CA CYS A 68 14.94 -8.89 0.70
C CYS A 68 14.20 -9.86 -0.23
N VAL A 69 14.47 -11.16 -0.06
CA VAL A 69 13.90 -12.21 -0.92
C VAL A 69 12.69 -12.80 -0.20
N ASP A 70 11.50 -12.58 -0.74
CA ASP A 70 10.31 -13.31 -0.33
C ASP A 70 10.29 -14.68 -1.04
N PRO A 71 9.86 -15.79 -0.38
CA PRO A 71 9.77 -17.11 -0.99
C PRO A 71 8.93 -17.19 -2.27
N SER A 72 8.00 -16.25 -2.47
CA SER A 72 7.18 -16.15 -3.69
C SER A 72 7.90 -15.49 -4.87
N GLY A 73 9.11 -14.93 -4.66
CA GLY A 73 9.88 -14.23 -5.68
C GLY A 73 9.38 -12.82 -6.01
N VAL A 74 8.42 -12.30 -5.23
CA VAL A 74 7.92 -10.93 -5.37
C VAL A 74 8.97 -9.92 -4.88
N GLU A 75 9.10 -8.80 -5.59
CA GLU A 75 9.98 -7.70 -5.20
C GLU A 75 9.58 -7.20 -3.80
N SER A 76 10.52 -7.32 -2.86
CA SER A 76 10.25 -7.09 -1.44
C SER A 76 11.35 -6.23 -0.81
N MET A 77 10.97 -5.48 0.22
CA MET A 77 11.84 -4.50 0.87
C MET A 77 11.72 -4.57 2.38
N CYS A 78 12.85 -4.40 3.06
CA CYS A 78 12.88 -4.24 4.50
C CYS A 78 12.24 -2.91 4.89
N TYR A 79 11.11 -2.98 5.59
CA TYR A 79 10.32 -1.81 5.93
C TYR A 79 9.69 -1.95 7.33
N ASN A 80 9.45 -0.81 7.98
CA ASN A 80 8.79 -0.73 9.29
C ASN A 80 7.31 -0.39 9.12
N ALA A 81 6.55 -1.31 8.55
CA ALA A 81 5.11 -1.16 8.43
C ALA A 81 4.49 -0.85 9.81
N ARG A 82 3.69 0.23 9.89
CA ARG A 82 3.01 0.66 11.13
C ARG A 82 3.94 0.90 12.33
N PHE A 83 5.19 1.32 12.11
CA PHE A 83 6.20 1.49 13.16
C PHE A 83 6.51 0.21 13.96
N MET A 84 6.22 -0.97 13.38
CA MET A 84 6.63 -2.25 13.96
C MET A 84 8.12 -2.54 13.66
N GLY A 85 8.59 -3.72 14.04
CA GLY A 85 9.94 -4.19 13.69
C GLY A 85 10.18 -4.19 12.18
N ILE A 86 11.43 -3.95 11.78
CA ILE A 86 11.83 -3.95 10.37
C ILE A 86 11.80 -5.37 9.85
N ALA A 87 10.88 -5.64 8.95
CA ALA A 87 10.66 -6.95 8.36
C ALA A 87 10.65 -6.86 6.83
N CYS A 88 10.91 -7.99 6.18
CA CYS A 88 10.78 -8.13 4.75
C CYS A 88 9.31 -8.04 4.36
N ASP A 89 8.98 -7.03 3.57
CA ASP A 89 7.61 -6.67 3.21
C ASP A 89 7.43 -6.74 1.68
N THR A 90 6.37 -7.42 1.24
CA THR A 90 6.00 -7.59 -0.18
C THR A 90 5.10 -6.47 -0.70
N ASN A 91 4.72 -5.50 0.15
CA ASN A 91 3.88 -4.39 -0.24
C ASN A 91 4.62 -3.50 -1.26
N PRO A 92 4.07 -3.34 -2.49
CA PRO A 92 4.72 -2.52 -3.52
C PRO A 92 4.59 -1.01 -3.27
N PHE A 93 3.75 -0.56 -2.34
CA PHE A 93 3.53 0.87 -2.09
C PHE A 93 4.72 1.54 -1.39
N PRO A 94 5.28 1.01 -0.27
CA PRO A 94 6.53 1.51 0.31
C PRO A 94 7.69 1.57 -0.68
N ILE A 95 7.84 0.55 -1.53
CA ILE A 95 8.90 0.49 -2.55
C ILE A 95 8.76 1.64 -3.56
N ARG A 96 7.56 1.81 -4.11
CA ARG A 96 7.25 2.92 -5.04
C ARG A 96 7.43 4.29 -4.38
N MET A 97 7.01 4.42 -3.13
CA MET A 97 7.17 5.63 -2.33
C MET A 97 8.66 5.96 -2.15
N ARG A 98 9.50 4.99 -1.77
CA ARG A 98 10.94 5.23 -1.56
C ARG A 98 11.67 5.58 -2.85
N ARG A 99 11.37 4.92 -3.97
CA ARG A 99 11.87 5.29 -5.31
C ARG A 99 11.57 6.76 -5.64
N LEU A 100 10.35 7.22 -5.33
CA LEU A 100 9.95 8.62 -5.57
C LEU A 100 10.67 9.60 -4.63
N GLN A 101 10.86 9.23 -3.36
CA GLN A 101 11.62 10.04 -2.40
C GLN A 101 13.07 10.25 -2.85
N ILE A 102 13.74 9.17 -3.26
CA ILE A 102 15.11 9.22 -3.81
C ILE A 102 15.15 10.11 -5.05
N ALA A 103 14.26 9.88 -6.02
CA ALA A 103 14.24 10.66 -7.26
C ALA A 103 14.01 12.16 -7.03
N ARG A 104 13.30 12.55 -5.97
CA ARG A 104 13.02 13.94 -5.60
C ARG A 104 14.01 14.52 -4.57
N GLY A 105 14.91 13.71 -4.03
CA GLY A 105 15.82 14.12 -2.96
C GLY A 105 15.09 14.58 -1.68
N VAL A 106 13.99 13.91 -1.32
CA VAL A 106 13.18 14.25 -0.12
C VAL A 106 13.18 13.12 0.89
N GLY A 107 13.04 13.46 2.17
CA GLY A 107 13.11 12.51 3.27
C GLY A 107 14.56 12.22 3.68
N ASP A 108 14.78 11.06 4.30
CA ASP A 108 16.11 10.66 4.74
C ASP A 108 17.03 10.41 3.53
N PRO A 109 18.32 10.82 3.61
CA PRO A 109 19.31 10.49 2.60
C PRO A 109 19.31 8.99 2.30
N CYS A 110 19.48 8.63 1.03
CA CYS A 110 19.53 7.23 0.66
C CYS A 110 20.91 6.63 0.91
N ASP A 111 20.92 5.34 1.24
CA ASP A 111 22.13 4.55 1.40
C ASP A 111 22.45 3.80 0.09
N PRO A 112 23.54 4.15 -0.64
CA PRO A 112 23.89 3.46 -1.87
C PRO A 112 24.19 1.96 -1.70
N GLU A 113 24.59 1.50 -0.51
CA GLU A 113 24.87 0.08 -0.26
C GLU A 113 23.58 -0.75 -0.30
N TYR A 114 22.50 -0.23 0.26
CA TYR A 114 21.23 -0.95 0.42
C TYR A 114 20.14 -0.54 -0.56
N GLU A 115 20.24 0.67 -1.12
CA GLU A 115 19.17 1.33 -1.89
C GLU A 115 19.55 1.61 -3.35
N ALA A 116 20.70 1.13 -3.84
CA ALA A 116 21.06 1.24 -5.26
C ALA A 116 19.97 0.65 -6.19
N TRP A 117 19.35 -0.45 -5.78
CA TRP A 117 18.23 -1.09 -6.50
C TRP A 117 16.94 -0.23 -6.54
N LEU A 118 16.86 0.80 -5.68
CA LEU A 118 15.79 1.80 -5.67
C LEU A 118 16.16 3.06 -6.46
N GLY A 119 17.38 3.13 -7.02
CA GLY A 119 17.87 4.27 -7.80
C GLY A 119 18.74 5.25 -7.01
N CYS A 120 19.17 4.90 -5.79
CA CYS A 120 20.18 5.67 -5.06
C CYS A 120 21.52 5.63 -5.80
N LYS A 121 22.27 6.74 -5.77
CA LYS A 121 23.56 6.90 -6.46
C LYS A 121 24.62 7.38 -5.50
#